data_AF-X8AGX7-F1
#
_entry.id   AF-X8AGX7-F1
#
_cell.length_a   1.000
_cell.length_b   1.000
_cell.length_c   1.000
_cell.angle_alpha   90.00
_cell.angle_beta   90.00
_cell.angle_gamma   90.00
#
_symmetry.space_group_name_H-M   'P 1'
#
loop_
_entity.id
_entity.type
_entity.pdbx_description
1 polymer ?
#
loop_
_entity_poly.entity_id
_entity_poly.type
_entity_poly.pdbx_seq_one_letter_code
_entity_poly.pdbx_strand_id
1 'polypeptide(L)'
;MLVSNLAPGSTARLGISPADLAVRHPKVIAVEIDGYGSGGPFSHKRAYDLLAQAESGACAVTGYPGAPAKPGPPIADISTGLYSALSIVALLYSRDRGDNGDGAGRAVSVSLFDTMTDLMGYPLTYTQHSGVDQEPLGMSSPAVAPYGPTVPPTATLWCWVQRMIKSGNDCREKSCSGPISPTTCVSPAMPAGSPTVSSWTT
;
A
#
# COMPACT_ATOMS: atom_id res chain seq x y z
N MET A 1 -4.40 24.84 15.32
CA MET A 1 -3.88 23.47 15.11
C MET A 1 -2.37 23.55 15.06
N LEU A 2 -1.68 22.54 15.60
CA LEU A 2 -0.24 22.34 15.47
C LEU A 2 0.00 20.98 14.81
N VAL A 3 0.87 20.94 13.82
CA VAL A 3 1.37 19.71 13.20
C VAL A 3 2.88 19.70 13.37
N SER A 4 3.44 18.60 13.88
CA SER A 4 4.87 18.45 14.17
C SER A 4 5.37 17.14 13.58
N ASN A 5 6.47 17.18 12.83
CA ASN A 5 7.22 16.00 12.36
C ASN A 5 8.66 16.06 12.90
N LEU A 6 8.80 16.39 14.18
CA LEU A 6 10.10 16.48 14.84
C LEU A 6 10.49 15.12 15.42
N ALA A 7 11.78 14.94 15.68
CA ALA A 7 12.27 13.72 16.30
C ALA A 7 11.55 13.45 17.64
N PRO A 8 11.34 12.18 18.02
CA PRO A 8 10.66 11.79 19.25
C PRO A 8 11.17 12.57 20.47
N GLY A 9 10.25 13.13 21.26
CA GLY A 9 10.55 13.91 22.46
C GLY A 9 10.99 15.37 22.22
N SER A 10 11.11 15.83 20.97
CA SER A 10 11.49 17.22 20.67
C SER A 10 10.39 18.22 21.06
N THR A 11 9.12 17.87 20.84
CA THR A 11 7.96 18.70 21.18
C THR A 11 7.84 18.94 22.69
N ALA A 12 8.11 17.90 23.49
CA ALA A 12 8.18 18.01 24.96
C ALA A 12 9.31 18.94 25.41
N ARG A 13 10.51 18.84 24.81
CA ARG A 13 11.64 19.75 25.14
C ARG A 13 11.34 21.22 24.81
N LEU A 14 10.53 21.45 23.78
CA LEU A 14 10.09 22.78 23.36
C LEU A 14 8.85 23.27 24.14
N GLY A 15 8.28 22.44 25.02
CA GLY A 15 7.07 22.74 25.77
C GLY A 15 5.82 22.85 24.90
N ILE A 16 5.81 22.26 23.70
CA ILE A 16 4.70 22.26 22.73
C ILE A 16 4.17 20.84 22.50
N SER A 17 4.38 19.92 23.46
CA SER A 17 3.81 18.58 23.37
C SER A 17 2.28 18.62 23.41
N PRO A 18 1.59 17.57 22.95
CA PRO A 18 0.14 17.48 23.07
C PRO A 18 -0.36 17.70 24.51
N ALA A 19 0.37 17.20 25.50
CA ALA A 19 0.06 17.42 26.92
C ALA A 19 0.20 18.89 27.32
N ASP A 20 1.27 19.57 26.90
CA ASP A 20 1.47 21.00 27.19
C ASP A 20 0.40 21.88 26.50
N LEU A 21 0.03 21.51 25.28
CA LEU A 21 -0.99 22.21 24.51
C LEU A 21 -2.38 22.01 25.08
N ALA A 22 -2.69 20.82 25.60
CA ALA A 22 -3.96 20.57 26.26
C ALA A 22 -4.18 21.51 27.47
N VAL A 23 -3.11 21.84 28.20
CA VAL A 23 -3.17 22.77 29.34
C VAL A 23 -3.21 24.23 28.88
N ARG A 24 -2.28 24.65 28.02
CA ARG A 24 -2.13 26.09 27.65
C ARG A 24 -3.12 26.55 26.59
N HIS A 25 -3.52 25.65 25.71
CA HIS A 25 -4.34 25.95 24.54
C HIS A 25 -5.37 24.83 24.27
N PRO A 26 -6.36 24.62 25.17
CA PRO A 26 -7.24 23.45 25.13
C PRO A 26 -8.05 23.31 23.82
N LYS A 27 -8.21 24.39 23.04
CA LYS A 27 -8.91 24.38 21.74
C LYS A 27 -8.02 23.98 20.56
N VAL A 28 -6.71 23.80 20.76
CA VAL A 28 -5.78 23.46 19.70
C VAL A 28 -5.78 21.95 19.48
N ILE A 29 -5.92 21.55 18.22
CA ILE A 29 -5.64 20.19 17.77
C ILE A 29 -4.13 20.04 17.59
N ALA A 30 -3.53 19.03 18.23
CA ALA A 30 -2.12 18.69 18.15
C ALA A 30 -1.94 17.40 17.36
N VAL A 31 -1.13 17.43 16.30
CA VAL A 31 -0.80 16.28 15.47
C VAL A 31 0.70 16.04 15.54
N GLU A 32 1.10 14.85 15.97
CA GLU A 32 2.48 14.42 15.97
C GLU A 32 2.69 13.33 14.92
N ILE A 33 3.59 13.60 13.98
CA ILE A 33 4.04 12.65 12.98
C ILE A 33 5.40 12.12 13.42
N ASP A 34 5.52 10.80 13.47
CA ASP A 34 6.76 10.13 13.83
C ASP A 34 7.08 8.98 12.86
N GLY A 35 8.22 8.33 13.07
CA GLY A 35 8.65 7.22 12.21
C GLY A 35 7.97 5.89 12.51
N TYR A 36 7.98 5.48 13.77
CA TYR A 36 7.68 4.11 14.22
C TYR A 36 6.62 4.04 15.32
N GLY A 37 5.97 5.15 15.64
CA GLY A 37 5.02 5.25 16.74
C GLY A 37 5.69 5.29 18.11
N SER A 38 4.86 5.54 19.12
CA SER A 38 5.26 5.49 20.53
C SER A 38 5.17 4.06 21.09
N GLY A 39 6.01 3.73 22.07
CA GLY A 39 5.95 2.47 22.83
C GLY A 39 6.67 1.26 22.19
N GLY A 40 7.00 1.31 20.90
CA GLY A 40 7.72 0.23 20.22
C GLY A 40 9.25 0.25 20.46
N PRO A 41 9.96 -0.85 20.13
CA PRO A 41 11.43 -0.93 20.25
C PRO A 41 12.15 0.08 19.35
N PHE A 42 11.49 0.57 18.30
CA PHE A 42 12.03 1.56 17.36
C PHE A 42 11.51 2.99 17.59
N SER A 43 10.72 3.22 18.63
CA SER A 43 10.10 4.53 18.93
C SER A 43 11.10 5.68 19.13
N HIS A 44 12.35 5.40 19.47
CA HIS A 44 13.41 6.39 19.65
C HIS A 44 14.24 6.63 18.38
N LYS A 45 14.04 5.82 17.33
CA LYS A 45 14.79 5.91 16.09
C LYS A 45 14.21 6.96 15.16
N ARG A 46 15.07 7.54 14.34
CA ARG A 46 14.64 8.38 13.20
C ARG A 46 14.24 7.46 12.06
N ALA A 47 13.13 7.78 11.41
CA ALA A 47 12.72 7.13 10.18
C ALA A 47 12.89 8.07 8.99
N TYR A 48 13.13 7.45 7.85
CA TYR A 48 13.08 8.06 6.53
C TYR A 48 12.12 7.23 5.69
N ASP A 49 11.54 7.82 4.65
CA ASP A 49 10.60 7.15 3.75
C ASP A 49 11.07 5.75 3.31
N LEU A 50 12.27 5.65 2.74
CA LEU A 50 12.81 4.35 2.29
C LEU A 50 12.93 3.34 3.44
N LEU A 51 13.29 3.78 4.64
CA LEU A 51 13.42 2.89 5.79
C LEU A 51 12.05 2.36 6.22
N ALA A 52 11.05 3.23 6.29
CA ALA A 52 9.67 2.82 6.59
C ALA A 52 9.12 1.87 5.51
N GLN A 53 9.37 2.15 4.23
CA GLN A 53 8.96 1.27 3.13
C GLN A 53 9.67 -0.10 3.14
N ALA A 54 10.94 -0.13 3.53
CA ALA A 54 11.69 -1.38 3.63
C ALA A 54 11.20 -2.23 4.80
N GLU A 55 11.08 -1.63 5.99
CA GLU A 55 10.65 -2.32 7.21
C GLU A 55 9.19 -2.78 7.14
N SER A 56 8.33 -2.05 6.43
CA SER A 56 6.93 -2.46 6.24
C SER A 56 6.77 -3.61 5.23
N GLY A 57 7.84 -3.99 4.52
CA GLY A 57 7.80 -5.01 3.46
C GLY A 57 7.38 -4.50 2.08
N ALA A 58 7.15 -3.19 1.91
CA ALA A 58 6.73 -2.64 0.61
C ALA A 58 7.78 -2.83 -0.48
N CYS A 59 9.06 -2.73 -0.11
CA CYS A 59 10.18 -3.03 -1.02
C CYS A 59 10.27 -4.52 -1.39
N ALA A 60 9.82 -5.42 -0.52
CA ALA A 60 9.91 -6.87 -0.74
C ALA A 60 8.86 -7.37 -1.73
N VAL A 61 7.74 -6.68 -1.86
CA VAL A 61 6.62 -7.05 -2.76
C VAL A 61 6.61 -6.25 -4.06
N THR A 62 7.49 -5.27 -4.20
CA THR A 62 7.58 -4.38 -5.36
C THR A 62 8.84 -4.70 -6.17
N GLY A 63 8.74 -4.70 -7.49
CA GLY A 63 9.87 -5.00 -8.39
C GLY A 63 9.65 -6.26 -9.20
N TYR A 64 10.74 -6.93 -9.57
CA TYR A 64 10.71 -8.21 -10.31
C TYR A 64 11.20 -9.36 -9.43
N PRO A 65 10.88 -10.62 -9.78
CA PRO A 65 11.42 -11.78 -9.06
C PRO A 65 12.96 -11.70 -8.97
N GLY A 66 13.50 -11.80 -7.75
CA GLY A 66 14.95 -11.66 -7.49
C GLY A 66 15.51 -10.22 -7.55
N ALA A 67 14.68 -9.22 -7.87
CA ALA A 67 15.07 -7.82 -7.96
C ALA A 67 14.00 -6.93 -7.26
N PRO A 68 13.93 -6.97 -5.91
CA PRO A 68 13.06 -6.09 -5.14
C PRO A 68 13.43 -4.62 -5.35
N ALA A 69 12.43 -3.75 -5.32
CA ALA A 69 12.58 -2.33 -5.63
C ALA A 69 11.71 -1.48 -4.71
N LYS A 70 12.17 -0.25 -4.45
CA LYS A 70 11.34 0.76 -3.79
C LYS A 70 10.35 1.35 -4.81
N PRO A 71 9.05 1.51 -4.48
CA PRO A 71 8.15 2.40 -5.20
C PRO A 71 8.81 3.76 -5.51
N GLY A 72 8.61 4.28 -6.73
CA GLY A 72 9.24 5.53 -7.16
C GLY A 72 8.92 6.72 -6.24
N PRO A 73 7.64 7.04 -6.01
CA PRO A 73 7.24 8.11 -5.09
C PRO A 73 7.59 7.81 -3.62
N PRO A 74 7.68 8.84 -2.76
CA PRO A 74 7.83 8.68 -1.32
C PRO A 74 6.48 8.32 -0.69
N ILE A 75 6.07 7.07 -0.84
CA ILE A 75 4.74 6.58 -0.46
C ILE A 75 4.52 6.70 1.06
N ALA A 76 5.55 6.49 1.89
CA ALA A 76 5.40 6.58 3.34
C ALA A 76 5.13 8.03 3.77
N ASP A 77 5.87 8.99 3.21
CA ASP A 77 5.66 10.42 3.52
C ASP A 77 4.28 10.90 3.04
N ILE A 78 3.91 10.55 1.81
CA ILE A 78 2.63 11.00 1.21
C ILE A 78 1.45 10.40 1.97
N SER A 79 1.49 9.10 2.25
CA SER A 79 0.41 8.42 2.96
C SER A 79 0.27 8.95 4.39
N THR A 80 1.36 9.07 5.13
CA THR A 80 1.35 9.65 6.49
C THR A 80 0.77 11.06 6.50
N GLY A 81 1.12 11.89 5.52
CA GLY A 81 0.55 13.23 5.35
C GLY A 81 -0.96 13.20 5.12
N LEU A 82 -1.45 12.29 4.29
CA LEU A 82 -2.88 12.11 4.02
C LEU A 82 -3.64 11.61 5.25
N TYR A 83 -3.11 10.62 5.98
CA TYR A 83 -3.72 10.12 7.22
C TYR A 83 -3.75 11.21 8.30
N SER A 84 -2.69 12.02 8.39
CA SER A 84 -2.64 13.18 9.29
C SER A 84 -3.72 14.20 8.92
N ALA A 85 -3.87 14.53 7.64
CA ALA A 85 -4.90 15.45 7.16
C ALA A 85 -6.32 14.92 7.42
N LEU A 86 -6.55 13.62 7.19
CA LEU A 86 -7.84 12.97 7.47
C LEU A 86 -8.17 13.01 8.96
N SER A 87 -7.18 12.72 9.81
CA SER A 87 -7.33 12.79 11.27
C SER A 87 -7.66 14.21 11.73
N ILE A 88 -6.99 15.21 11.16
CA ILE A 88 -7.28 16.63 11.43
C ILE A 88 -8.72 16.98 11.08
N VAL A 89 -9.20 16.58 9.89
CA VAL A 89 -10.57 16.85 9.45
C VAL A 89 -11.57 16.16 10.37
N ALA A 90 -11.33 14.91 10.76
CA ALA A 90 -12.18 14.19 11.70
C ALA A 90 -12.25 14.88 13.08
N LEU A 91 -11.13 15.38 13.58
CA LEU A 91 -11.05 16.13 14.85
C LEU A 91 -11.74 17.49 14.77
N LEU A 92 -11.59 18.22 13.65
CA LEU A 92 -12.31 19.47 13.42
C LEU A 92 -13.82 19.24 13.35
N TYR A 93 -14.24 18.18 12.66
CA TYR A 93 -15.65 17.80 12.55
C TYR A 93 -16.25 17.42 13.91
N SER A 94 -15.57 16.58 14.69
CA SER A 94 -15.97 16.22 16.05
C SER A 94 -16.11 17.45 16.95
N ARG A 95 -15.13 18.37 16.90
CA ARG A 95 -15.17 19.63 17.64
C ARG A 95 -16.38 20.49 17.26
N ASP A 96 -16.67 20.64 15.96
CA ASP A 96 -17.76 21.49 15.48
C ASP A 96 -19.15 20.90 15.82
N ARG A 97 -19.26 19.58 16.02
CA ARG A 97 -20.47 18.92 16.52
C ARG A 97 -20.71 19.07 18.02
N GLY A 98 -19.79 19.74 18.74
CA GLY A 98 -19.88 19.90 20.18
C GLY A 98 -19.46 18.65 20.96
N ASP A 99 -18.91 17.64 20.28
CA ASP A 99 -18.36 16.43 20.91
C ASP A 99 -16.97 16.77 21.49
N ASN A 100 -17.01 17.60 22.52
CA ASN A 100 -15.83 18.10 23.21
C ASN A 100 -15.52 17.16 24.38
N GLY A 101 -15.19 15.90 24.09
CA GLY A 101 -14.59 15.02 25.10
C GLY A 101 -13.40 15.71 25.79
N ASP A 102 -13.08 15.31 27.02
CA ASP A 102 -12.24 15.91 28.09
C ASP A 102 -10.86 16.52 27.73
N GLY A 103 -10.71 17.25 26.62
CA GLY A 103 -9.44 17.77 26.10
C GLY A 103 -8.51 16.71 25.50
N ALA A 104 -8.58 15.46 25.98
CA ALA A 104 -7.76 14.33 25.51
C ALA A 104 -8.03 13.93 24.04
N GLY A 105 -9.23 14.20 23.52
CA GLY A 105 -9.61 13.90 22.14
C GLY A 105 -9.05 14.86 21.08
N ARG A 106 -8.13 15.76 21.42
CA ARG A 106 -7.58 16.77 20.50
C ARG A 106 -6.13 16.53 20.10
N ALA A 107 -5.57 15.38 20.46
CA ALA A 107 -4.25 14.94 20.07
C ALA A 107 -4.34 13.70 19.18
N VAL A 108 -3.53 13.66 18.12
CA VAL A 108 -3.36 12.45 17.30
C VAL A 108 -1.88 12.24 17.00
N SER A 109 -1.46 10.98 17.07
CA SER A 109 -0.13 10.54 16.66
C SER A 109 -0.28 9.64 15.44
N VAL A 110 0.52 9.89 14.40
CA VAL A 110 0.52 9.12 13.16
C VAL A 110 1.96 8.74 12.84
N SER A 111 2.21 7.46 12.55
CA SER A 111 3.54 6.98 12.21
C SER A 111 3.68 6.60 10.73
N LEU A 112 4.88 6.81 10.18
CA LEU A 112 5.22 6.34 8.83
C LEU A 112 5.10 4.82 8.72
N PHE A 113 5.50 4.09 9.77
CA PHE A 113 5.45 2.64 9.77
C PHE A 113 4.01 2.10 9.81
N ASP A 114 3.14 2.67 10.64
CA ASP A 114 1.74 2.21 10.76
C ASP A 114 0.98 2.48 9.45
N THR A 115 1.17 3.66 8.86
CA THR A 115 0.53 4.01 7.57
C THR A 115 1.01 3.11 6.44
N MET A 116 2.31 2.80 6.38
CA MET A 116 2.84 1.86 5.41
C MET A 116 2.34 0.43 5.64
N THR A 117 2.21 0.01 6.90
CA THR A 117 1.67 -1.31 7.25
C THR A 117 0.20 -1.43 6.83
N ASP A 118 -0.59 -0.38 7.01
CA ASP A 118 -1.98 -0.35 6.54
C ASP A 118 -2.06 -0.42 5.00
N LEU A 119 -1.19 0.32 4.30
CA LEU A 119 -1.10 0.24 2.83
C LEU A 119 -0.67 -1.13 2.30
N MET A 120 0.01 -1.95 3.10
CA MET A 120 0.37 -3.31 2.71
C MET A 120 -0.82 -4.25 2.60
N GLY A 121 -2.01 -3.89 3.11
CA GLY A 121 -3.30 -4.53 2.82
C GLY A 121 -3.23 -6.02 2.45
N TYR A 122 -3.37 -6.31 1.15
CA TYR A 122 -3.38 -7.69 0.62
C TYR A 122 -2.07 -8.45 0.89
N PRO A 123 -0.88 -7.99 0.47
CA PRO A 123 0.36 -8.72 0.73
C PRO A 123 0.56 -9.11 2.19
N LEU A 124 0.34 -8.17 3.12
CA LEU A 124 0.47 -8.45 4.55
C LEU A 124 -0.53 -9.50 5.02
N THR A 125 -1.80 -9.34 4.65
CA THR A 125 -2.87 -10.27 5.04
C THR A 125 -2.63 -11.66 4.48
N TYR A 126 -2.18 -11.76 3.23
CA TYR A 126 -1.89 -13.04 2.58
C TYR A 126 -0.77 -13.78 3.31
N THR A 127 0.37 -13.13 3.56
CA THR A 127 1.49 -13.74 4.28
C THR A 127 1.08 -14.17 5.69
N GLN A 128 0.31 -13.35 6.41
CA GLN A 128 -0.16 -13.68 7.76
C GLN A 128 -1.05 -14.93 7.81
N HIS A 129 -1.92 -15.13 6.81
CA HIS A 129 -2.89 -16.25 6.82
C HIS A 129 -2.38 -17.51 6.11
N SER A 130 -1.47 -17.37 5.15
CA SER A 130 -0.90 -18.50 4.39
C SER A 130 0.44 -18.97 4.93
N GLY A 131 1.19 -18.10 5.62
CA GLY A 131 2.59 -18.33 5.98
C GLY A 131 3.55 -18.27 4.79
N VAL A 132 3.08 -17.86 3.61
CA VAL A 132 3.87 -17.76 2.38
C VAL A 132 4.22 -16.31 2.10
N ASP A 133 5.51 -16.01 2.01
CA ASP A 133 5.99 -14.68 1.66
C ASP A 133 5.63 -14.33 0.21
N GLN A 134 5.22 -13.07 0.02
CA GLN A 134 4.90 -12.56 -1.31
C GLN A 134 6.18 -12.15 -2.04
N GLU A 135 6.31 -12.63 -3.27
CA GLU A 135 7.40 -12.25 -4.17
C GLU A 135 6.93 -11.17 -5.16
N PRO A 136 7.83 -10.28 -5.62
CA PRO A 136 7.48 -9.29 -6.64
C PRO A 136 7.13 -9.96 -7.98
N LEU A 137 6.02 -9.55 -8.59
CA LEU A 137 5.54 -10.10 -9.88
C LEU A 137 5.64 -9.10 -11.05
N GLY A 138 6.43 -8.03 -10.90
CA GLY A 138 6.46 -6.94 -11.86
C GLY A 138 5.14 -6.19 -11.89
N MET A 139 4.57 -6.02 -13.09
CA MET A 139 3.26 -5.39 -13.26
C MET A 139 2.09 -6.39 -13.29
N SER A 140 2.30 -7.64 -12.87
CA SER A 140 1.21 -8.62 -12.81
C SER A 140 0.46 -8.57 -11.47
N SER A 141 -0.82 -8.93 -11.45
CA SER A 141 -1.56 -9.06 -10.19
C SER A 141 -1.18 -10.35 -9.45
N PRO A 142 -1.00 -10.32 -8.13
CA PRO A 142 -0.81 -11.53 -7.33
C PRO A 142 -2.11 -12.35 -7.16
N ALA A 143 -3.29 -11.76 -7.41
CA ALA A 143 -4.58 -12.39 -7.11
C ALA A 143 -5.40 -12.80 -8.36
N VAL A 144 -5.14 -12.17 -9.52
CA VAL A 144 -5.96 -12.36 -10.71
C VAL A 144 -5.08 -12.62 -11.93
N ALA A 145 -5.39 -13.66 -12.69
CA ALA A 145 -4.75 -13.95 -13.97
C ALA A 145 -5.80 -14.19 -15.08
N PRO A 146 -5.61 -13.65 -16.30
CA PRO A 146 -4.53 -12.75 -16.72
C PRO A 146 -4.79 -11.30 -16.28
N TYR A 147 -3.85 -10.73 -15.51
CA TYR A 147 -3.79 -9.31 -15.17
C TYR A 147 -2.34 -8.89 -15.17
N GLY A 148 -1.91 -8.23 -16.24
CA GLY A 148 -0.51 -7.87 -16.43
C GLY A 148 -0.31 -7.02 -17.67
N PRO A 149 0.91 -6.52 -17.87
CA PRO A 149 1.21 -5.61 -18.95
C PRO A 149 1.37 -6.38 -20.26
N THR A 150 0.77 -5.89 -21.35
CA THR A 150 1.10 -6.37 -22.71
C THR A 150 2.02 -5.36 -23.37
N VAL A 151 3.15 -5.82 -23.93
CA VAL A 151 4.02 -4.97 -24.76
C VAL A 151 3.40 -4.89 -26.16
N PRO A 152 2.90 -3.74 -26.64
CA PRO A 152 2.66 -3.58 -28.07
C PRO A 152 4.01 -3.53 -28.81
N PRO A 153 4.14 -4.15 -30.00
CA PRO A 153 5.43 -4.35 -30.68
C PRO A 153 6.19 -3.07 -31.10
N THR A 154 5.63 -1.87 -30.88
CA THR A 154 6.19 -0.60 -31.36
C THR A 154 6.12 0.56 -30.36
N ALA A 155 5.70 0.37 -29.12
CA ALA A 155 5.60 1.50 -28.18
C ALA A 155 6.23 1.23 -26.82
N THR A 156 6.95 2.24 -26.31
CA THR A 156 7.38 2.44 -24.92
C THR A 156 6.19 2.55 -23.93
N LEU A 157 4.96 2.34 -24.41
CA LEU A 157 3.72 2.48 -23.65
C LEU A 157 3.16 1.10 -23.32
N TRP A 158 3.10 0.81 -22.03
CA TRP A 158 2.51 -0.42 -21.51
C TRP A 158 0.99 -0.28 -21.40
N CYS A 159 0.26 -1.23 -21.99
CA CYS A 159 -1.20 -1.32 -21.84
C CYS A 159 -1.56 -2.39 -20.81
N TRP A 160 -2.54 -2.09 -19.95
CA TRP A 160 -3.09 -3.00 -18.94
C TRP A 160 -4.29 -3.76 -19.50
N VAL A 161 -4.31 -5.08 -19.34
CA VAL A 161 -5.45 -5.93 -19.73
C VAL A 161 -6.01 -6.61 -18.47
N GLN A 162 -7.30 -6.40 -18.21
CA GLN A 162 -8.06 -7.15 -17.21
C GLN A 162 -9.17 -7.93 -17.93
N ARG A 163 -9.01 -9.25 -18.08
CA ARG A 163 -10.09 -10.12 -18.56
C ARG A 163 -10.67 -10.86 -17.36
N MET A 164 -11.86 -10.46 -16.89
CA MET A 164 -12.57 -11.19 -15.84
C MET A 164 -13.00 -12.56 -16.37
N ILE A 165 -12.33 -13.63 -15.94
CA ILE A 165 -12.78 -15.00 -16.16
C ILE A 165 -13.95 -15.28 -15.22
N LYS A 166 -15.17 -15.31 -15.76
CA LYS A 166 -16.31 -15.94 -15.09
C LYS A 166 -16.26 -17.44 -15.34
N SER A 167 -16.32 -18.20 -14.24
CA SER A 167 -16.41 -19.66 -14.14
C SER A 167 -15.14 -20.44 -14.44
N GLY A 168 -14.91 -21.46 -13.59
CA GLY A 168 -13.63 -22.13 -13.41
C GLY A 168 -13.14 -22.98 -14.58
N ASN A 169 -11.93 -23.48 -14.35
CA ASN A 169 -11.09 -24.37 -15.14
C ASN A 169 -10.10 -23.69 -16.11
N ASP A 170 -8.83 -23.87 -15.75
CA ASP A 170 -7.68 -24.17 -16.62
C ASP A 170 -7.54 -23.34 -17.91
N CYS A 171 -6.78 -22.24 -17.83
CA CYS A 171 -6.35 -21.47 -19.00
C CYS A 171 -4.89 -21.81 -19.35
N ARG A 172 -4.69 -22.84 -20.18
CA ARG A 172 -3.45 -22.97 -20.97
C ARG A 172 -3.35 -21.81 -21.96
N GLU A 173 -2.18 -21.16 -21.99
CA GLU A 173 -1.80 -20.13 -22.96
C GLU A 173 -2.13 -20.57 -24.39
N LYS A 174 -3.01 -19.82 -25.06
CA LYS A 174 -2.95 -19.68 -26.50
C LYS A 174 -2.42 -18.28 -26.78
N SER A 175 -1.17 -18.22 -27.24
CA SER A 175 -0.54 -17.01 -27.73
C SER A 175 -1.42 -16.41 -28.83
N CYS A 176 -2.06 -15.28 -28.53
CA CYS A 176 -2.76 -14.49 -29.52
C CYS A 176 -1.71 -13.70 -30.33
N SER A 177 -1.07 -14.35 -31.29
CA SER A 177 -0.26 -13.68 -32.30
C SER A 177 -1.19 -13.03 -33.33
N GLY A 178 -1.72 -11.84 -33.01
CA GLY A 178 -2.50 -11.03 -33.95
C GLY A 178 -3.01 -9.72 -33.33
N PRO A 179 -3.17 -8.64 -34.12
CA PRO A 179 -3.63 -7.35 -33.60
C PRO A 179 -5.04 -7.49 -33.02
N ILE A 180 -5.25 -6.83 -31.88
CA ILE A 180 -6.46 -6.92 -31.07
C ILE A 180 -7.67 -6.44 -31.89
N SER A 181 -8.48 -7.38 -32.38
CA SER A 181 -9.83 -7.12 -32.89
C SER A 181 -10.86 -7.57 -31.84
N PRO A 182 -11.95 -6.81 -31.60
CA PRO A 182 -12.95 -7.14 -30.59
C PRO A 182 -13.69 -8.47 -30.82
N THR A 183 -13.52 -9.10 -31.99
CA THR A 183 -14.43 -10.14 -32.48
C THR A 183 -13.85 -11.57 -32.44
N THR A 184 -12.57 -11.78 -32.14
CA THR A 184 -11.91 -13.08 -32.39
C THR A 184 -11.86 -14.05 -31.20
N CYS A 185 -12.80 -13.98 -30.25
CA CYS A 185 -12.90 -14.95 -29.16
C CYS A 185 -14.30 -15.56 -29.06
N VAL A 186 -14.69 -16.33 -30.08
CA VAL A 186 -15.76 -17.32 -29.97
C VAL A 186 -15.20 -18.62 -30.54
N SER A 187 -14.87 -19.60 -29.69
CA SER A 187 -14.58 -20.96 -30.14
C SER A 187 -15.87 -21.79 -30.15
N PRO A 188 -16.08 -22.66 -31.17
CA PRO A 188 -17.12 -23.68 -31.11
C PRO A 188 -16.68 -24.80 -30.15
N ALA A 189 -17.64 -25.30 -29.36
CA ALA A 189 -17.42 -26.38 -28.39
C ALA A 189 -17.12 -27.71 -29.09
N MET A 190 -16.18 -28.51 -28.57
CA MET A 190 -16.07 -29.95 -28.86
C MET A 190 -15.36 -30.75 -27.73
N PRO A 191 -15.58 -32.09 -27.66
CA PRO A 191 -15.80 -32.82 -26.41
C PRO A 191 -14.56 -33.50 -25.79
N ALA A 192 -14.77 -33.98 -24.56
CA ALA A 192 -13.79 -34.57 -23.65
C ALA A 192 -13.14 -35.87 -24.17
N GLY A 193 -11.81 -35.96 -24.04
CA GLY A 193 -11.08 -37.24 -24.11
C GLY A 193 -9.62 -37.15 -24.56
N SER A 194 -8.71 -37.44 -23.60
CA SER A 194 -7.37 -38.04 -23.76
C SER A 194 -6.12 -37.14 -24.00
N PRO A 195 -4.92 -37.62 -23.59
CA PRO A 195 -3.78 -36.83 -23.08
C PRO A 195 -2.61 -36.73 -24.07
N THR A 196 -1.67 -35.76 -23.87
CA THR A 196 -0.19 -35.94 -23.96
C THR A 196 0.62 -34.63 -23.94
N VAL A 197 1.65 -34.62 -23.10
CA VAL A 197 3.07 -34.20 -23.27
C VAL A 197 3.48 -33.42 -24.54
N SER A 198 4.25 -32.33 -24.36
CA SER A 198 5.52 -31.97 -25.08
C SER A 198 5.82 -30.46 -24.91
N SER A 199 6.87 -30.10 -24.15
CA SER A 199 8.23 -29.69 -24.59
C SER A 199 8.34 -28.21 -24.99
N TRP A 200 9.06 -27.43 -24.18
CA TRP A 200 9.42 -26.03 -24.46
C TRP A 200 10.83 -25.93 -25.03
N THR A 201 10.92 -25.50 -26.28
CA THR A 201 12.08 -24.89 -26.99
C THR A 201 11.41 -24.15 -28.15
N THR A 202 11.64 -22.87 -28.44
CA THR A 202 12.76 -21.95 -28.20
C THR A 202 12.19 -20.53 -28.13
#